data_AF-A0A4P8KYZ2-F1
#
_entry.id   AF-A0A4P8KYZ2-F1
#
_cell.length_a   1.000
_cell.length_b   1.000
_cell.length_c   1.000
_cell.angle_alpha   90.00
_cell.angle_beta   90.00
_cell.angle_gamma   90.00
#
_symmetry.space_group_name_H-M   'P 1'
#
loop_
_entity.id
_entity.type
_entity.pdbx_description
1 polymer ?
#
loop_
_entity_poly.entity_id
_entity_poly.type
_entity_poly.pdbx_seq_one_letter_code
_entity_poly.pdbx_strand_id
1 'polypeptide(L)' 'MLGVPPDASWDEIRSAYHRQANRYHPDKVSHLGEEFQQLAKEKFQDIQWAYETMRREKGRG' A
#
# COMPACT_ATOMS: atom_id res chain seq x y z
N MET A 1 -4.58 -0.84 6.56
CA MET A 1 -3.42 -0.29 7.29
C MET A 1 -2.13 -0.65 6.56
N LEU A 2 -1.25 0.32 6.30
CA LEU A 2 0.04 0.16 5.60
C LEU A 2 1.08 -0.69 6.37
N GLY A 3 0.76 -1.12 7.60
CA GLY A 3 1.69 -1.84 8.47
C GLY A 3 2.80 -0.95 9.05
N VAL A 4 2.55 0.36 9.13
CA VAL A 4 3.46 1.36 9.71
C VAL A 4 2.79 2.04 10.90
N PRO A 5 3.57 2.44 11.94
CA PRO A 5 3.05 3.18 13.07
C PRO A 5 2.44 4.53 12.63
N PRO A 6 1.49 5.08 13.40
CA PRO A 6 0.88 6.39 13.09
C PRO A 6 1.91 7.54 13.09
N ASP A 7 2.99 7.38 13.86
CA ASP A 7 4.10 8.34 13.94
C ASP A 7 5.19 8.11 12.88
N ALA A 8 4.99 7.14 11.97
CA ALA A 8 5.98 6.77 10.97
C ALA A 8 6.44 7.99 10.16
N SER A 9 7.74 8.02 9.90
CA SER A 9 8.33 9.05 9.06
C SER A 9 7.87 8.90 7.61
N TRP A 10 7.90 10.01 6.87
CA TRP A 10 7.54 10.02 5.44
C TRP A 10 8.33 8.97 4.62
N ASP A 11 9.59 8.77 4.96
CA ASP A 11 10.44 7.78 4.33
C ASP A 11 9.97 6.34 4.62
N GLU A 12 9.57 6.06 5.87
CA GLU A 12 9.03 4.75 6.27
C GLU A 12 7.68 4.46 5.59
N ILE A 13 6.81 5.47 5.46
CA ILE A 13 5.53 5.36 4.76
C ILE A 13 5.76 5.02 3.28
N ARG A 14 6.69 5.70 2.60
CA ARG A 14 7.04 5.37 1.20
C ARG A 14 7.67 3.98 1.10
N SER A 15 8.57 3.63 2.01
CA SER A 15 9.24 2.34 2.02
C SER A 15 8.24 1.19 2.21
N ALA A 16 7.30 1.34 3.15
CA ALA A 16 6.23 0.37 3.36
C ALA A 16 5.25 0.31 2.18
N TYR A 17 4.90 1.46 1.60
CA TYR A 17 4.10 1.52 0.38
C TYR A 17 4.76 0.73 -0.75
N HIS A 18 6.05 0.95 -1.02
CA HIS A 18 6.80 0.20 -2.03
C HIS A 18 6.85 -1.30 -1.74
N ARG A 19 7.10 -1.70 -0.49
CA ARG A 19 7.12 -3.12 -0.10
C ARG A 19 5.77 -3.79 -0.35
N GLN A 20 4.67 -3.13 0.03
CA GLN A 20 3.34 -3.67 -0.14
C GLN A 20 2.91 -3.67 -1.61
N ALA A 21 3.21 -2.60 -2.35
CA ALA A 21 2.97 -2.52 -3.78
C ALA A 21 3.68 -3.63 -4.56
N ASN A 22 4.93 -3.95 -4.20
CA ASN A 22 5.66 -5.09 -4.79
C ASN A 22 5.05 -6.44 -4.42
N ARG A 23 4.46 -6.57 -3.22
CA ARG A 23 3.84 -7.83 -2.78
C ARG A 23 2.51 -8.10 -3.50
N TYR A 24 1.75 -7.05 -3.81
CA TYR A 24 0.46 -7.14 -4.50
C TYR A 24 0.52 -6.67 -5.97
N HIS A 25 1.72 -6.58 -6.55
CA HIS A 25 1.89 -6.10 -7.92
C HIS A 25 1.17 -7.05 -8.90
N PRO A 26 0.46 -6.55 -9.92
CA PRO A 26 -0.23 -7.39 -10.90
C PRO A 26 0.69 -8.45 -11.51
N ASP A 27 1.94 -8.15 -11.88
CA ASP A 27 2.89 -9.19 -12.33
C ASP A 27 3.10 -10.34 -11.33
N LYS A 28 3.12 -10.03 -10.03
CA LYS A 28 3.35 -11.01 -8.94
C LYS A 28 2.11 -11.83 -8.63
N VAL A 29 0.93 -11.39 -9.06
CA VAL A 29 -0.33 -12.11 -8.84
C VAL A 29 -0.99 -12.55 -10.14
N SER A 30 -0.44 -12.18 -11.29
CA SER A 30 -0.94 -12.51 -12.63
C SER A 30 -0.90 -14.03 -12.88
N HIS A 31 0.10 -14.69 -12.30
CA HIS A 31 0.22 -16.15 -12.32
C HIS A 31 -0.60 -16.85 -11.22
N LEU A 32 -1.14 -16.08 -10.27
CA LEU A 32 -2.07 -16.57 -9.26
C LEU A 32 -3.48 -16.42 -9.83
N GLY A 33 -4.37 -17.36 -9.51
CA GLY A 33 -5.73 -17.37 -10.05
C GLY A 33 -6.50 -16.06 -9.81
N GLU A 34 -7.63 -15.91 -10.49
CA GLU A 34 -8.44 -14.68 -10.51
C GLU A 34 -8.80 -14.16 -9.10
N GLU A 35 -9.00 -15.06 -8.15
CA GLU A 35 -9.28 -14.75 -6.74
C GLU A 35 -8.12 -13.99 -6.07
N PHE A 36 -6.87 -14.38 -6.34
CA PHE A 36 -5.68 -13.68 -5.83
C PHE A 36 -5.50 -12.32 -6.49
N GLN A 37 -5.87 -12.19 -7.77
CA GLN A 37 -5.81 -10.91 -8.46
C GLN A 37 -6.83 -9.92 -7.88
N GLN A 38 -8.05 -10.37 -7.57
CA GLN A 38 -9.05 -9.56 -6.88
C GLN A 38 -8.59 -9.15 -5.48
N LEU A 39 -8.10 -10.10 -4.69
CA LEU A 39 -7.59 -9.83 -3.35
C LEU A 39 -6.43 -8.83 -3.38
N ALA A 40 -5.50 -8.99 -4.32
CA ALA A 40 -4.37 -8.08 -4.50
C ALA A 40 -4.84 -6.67 -4.86
N LYS A 41 -5.84 -6.55 -5.73
CA LYS A 41 -6.45 -5.27 -6.11
C LYS A 41 -7.09 -4.59 -4.90
N GLU A 42 -7.87 -5.30 -4.10
CA GLU A 42 -8.47 -4.76 -2.88
C GLU A 42 -7.41 -4.28 -1.89
N LYS A 43 -6.38 -5.10 -1.64
CA LYS A 43 -5.27 -4.71 -0.76
C LYS A 43 -4.53 -3.49 -1.30
N PHE A 44 -4.27 -3.43 -2.60
CA PHE A 44 -3.58 -2.31 -3.23
C PHE A 44 -4.36 -1.01 -3.08
N GLN A 45 -5.69 -1.04 -3.22
CA GLN A 45 -6.56 0.11 -2.98
C GLN A 45 -6.50 0.58 -1.52
N ASP A 46 -6.57 -0.34 -0.55
CA ASP A 46 -6.42 -0.05 0.88
C ASP A 46 -5.08 0.64 1.21
N ILE A 47 -4.00 0.13 0.60
CA ILE A 47 -2.64 0.65 0.75
C ILE A 47 -2.54 2.07 0.18
N GLN A 48 -3.12 2.30 -0.99
CA GLN A 48 -3.16 3.61 -1.64
C GLN A 48 -3.96 4.62 -0.81
N TRP A 49 -5.12 4.22 -0.30
CA TRP A 49 -5.96 5.09 0.50
C TRP A 49 -5.28 5.50 1.81
N ALA A 50 -4.63 4.54 2.48
CA ALA A 50 -3.84 4.83 3.68
C ALA A 50 -2.65 5.77 3.37
N TYR A 51 -1.96 5.56 2.23
CA TYR A 51 -0.84 6.41 1.81
C TYR A 51 -1.31 7.85 1.53
N GLU A 52 -2.41 8.00 0.81
CA GLU A 52 -2.96 9.32 0.48
C GLU A 52 -3.48 10.06 1.71
N THR A 53 -4.09 9.34 2.65
CA THR A 53 -4.53 9.89 3.93
C THR A 53 -3.34 10.43 4.73
N MET A 54 -2.31 9.59 4.94
CA MET A 54 -1.09 10.00 5.64
C MET A 54 -0.37 11.14 4.91
N ARG A 55 -0.41 11.14 3.57
CA ARG A 55 0.15 12.22 2.76
C ARG A 55 -0.53 13.55 3.01
N ARG A 56 -1.86 13.56 3.06
CA ARG A 56 -2.65 14.78 3.31
C ARG A 56 -2.45 15.30 4.74
N GLU A 57 -2.36 14.40 5.71
CA GLU A 57 -2.08 14.72 7.13
C GLU A 57 -0.71 15.40 7.27
N LYS A 58 0.36 14.77 6.75
CA LYS A 58 1.72 15.33 6.83
C LYS A 58 1.95 16.54 5.92
N GLY A 59 1.20 16.68 4.82
CA GLY A 59 1.31 17.82 3.88
C GLY A 59 0.55 19.07 4.32
N ARG A 60 -0.23 18.98 5.40
CA ARG A 60 -0.91 20.11 6.06
C ARG A 60 -0.11 20.70 7.22
N GLY A 61 1.08 20.16 7.53
CA GLY A 61 1.99 20.64 8.57
C GLY A 61 3.05 21.58 8.04
#